data_AF-A0A952VPX2-F1
#
_entry.id   AF-A0A952VPX2-F1
#
_cell.length_a   1.000
_cell.length_b   1.000
_cell.length_c   1.000
_cell.angle_alpha   90.00
_cell.angle_beta   90.00
_cell.angle_gamma   90.00
#
_symmetry.space_group_name_H-M   'P 1'
#
loop_
_entity.id
_entity.type
_entity.pdbx_description
1 polymer ?
#
loop_
_entity_poly.entity_id
_entity_poly.type
_entity_poly.pdbx_seq_one_letter_code
_entity_poly.pdbx_strand_id
1 'polypeptide(L)'
;MGWILTVQQQSSRDLRPFRRFSWAPRTMVLGLFAATLSIPTAALCASPASPVPLFLETPSDIPAAIDQAFPSPQLSKRWVRRHRTMGLNPVALEAMKLTRKESKQDVSLDLFDAGTRTLELDEPEVHDNKARVWRGRVRGDQDSDVTLAVRGIKMAGTIVSGQRLYKIEPTEDNRHRLVEVDEDSMPPDHHPLVVPDDGTPADPPAPEPELQQPGTAATPGSVTTAAATTNTIVDLLVVYTSTARAKQGGQAAMNALIAMGVDLANQAYTNSKIAMRLRLVRAAEIAYTETGNIGTDLSRLQRTNDGFMDQAHTLRNQYKADLVALIVDNGGSYCGIAYVMANG
;
A
#
# COMPACT_ATOMS: atom_id res chain seq x y z
N MET A 1 8.66 -1.41 11.25
CA MET A 1 8.88 -1.83 9.84
C MET A 1 9.34 -0.61 9.09
N GLY A 2 10.54 -0.68 8.54
CA GLY A 2 11.09 0.41 7.74
C GLY A 2 11.29 0.05 6.29
N TRP A 3 11.19 1.07 5.42
CA TRP A 3 11.28 0.98 3.97
C TRP A 3 12.59 1.57 3.47
N ILE A 4 13.10 1.02 2.36
CA ILE A 4 14.34 1.42 1.71
C ILE A 4 14.13 1.47 0.19
N LEU A 5 14.64 2.51 -0.49
CA LEU A 5 14.52 2.71 -1.95
C LEU A 5 15.86 3.18 -2.58
N THR A 6 16.11 2.81 -3.84
CA THR A 6 17.21 3.34 -4.69
C THR A 6 16.75 3.35 -6.15
N VAL A 7 16.82 4.49 -6.87
CA VAL A 7 16.17 4.74 -8.19
C VAL A 7 17.18 4.94 -9.33
N GLN A 8 16.95 4.37 -10.52
CA GLN A 8 17.59 4.83 -11.76
C GLN A 8 16.62 4.67 -12.96
N GLN A 9 16.54 5.66 -13.84
CA GLN A 9 15.42 5.92 -14.76
C GLN A 9 15.85 5.84 -16.23
N GLN A 10 15.05 5.21 -17.10
CA GLN A 10 15.23 5.33 -18.56
C GLN A 10 13.88 5.38 -19.31
N SER A 11 13.77 6.35 -20.24
CA SER A 11 12.55 6.72 -20.97
C SER A 11 12.70 6.51 -22.47
N SER A 12 11.61 6.08 -23.11
CA SER A 12 11.47 5.79 -24.53
C SER A 12 10.63 6.86 -25.26
N ARG A 13 11.02 7.18 -26.50
CA ARG A 13 10.21 7.82 -27.57
C ARG A 13 10.15 6.81 -28.73
N ASP A 14 9.06 6.62 -29.47
CA ASP A 14 8.50 7.61 -30.39
C ASP A 14 7.05 7.32 -30.84
N LEU A 15 6.44 8.39 -31.34
CA LEU A 15 5.04 8.62 -31.70
C LEU A 15 4.57 7.92 -32.99
N ARG A 16 3.24 7.72 -33.10
CA ARG A 16 2.42 8.17 -34.25
C ARG A 16 0.92 8.19 -33.89
N PRO A 17 0.14 9.22 -34.30
CA PRO A 17 -1.26 9.37 -33.95
C PRO A 17 -2.19 8.85 -35.05
N PHE A 18 -3.29 8.17 -34.70
CA PHE A 18 -4.39 7.94 -35.63
C PHE A 18 -5.75 8.32 -35.04
N ARG A 19 -6.20 9.48 -35.52
CA ARG A 19 -7.56 9.92 -35.88
C ARG A 19 -8.76 9.32 -35.12
N ARG A 20 -9.44 10.23 -34.40
CA ARG A 20 -10.86 10.18 -34.05
C ARG A 20 -11.73 10.03 -35.32
N PHE A 21 -12.71 9.13 -35.26
CA PHE A 21 -13.91 9.20 -36.08
C PHE A 21 -15.13 9.31 -35.16
N SER A 22 -15.76 10.47 -35.20
CA SER A 22 -17.07 10.75 -34.64
C SER A 22 -18.16 10.31 -35.60
N TRP A 23 -19.19 9.62 -35.12
CA TRP A 23 -20.48 9.61 -35.80
C TRP A 23 -21.62 9.54 -34.78
N ALA A 24 -22.39 10.62 -34.73
CA ALA A 24 -23.76 10.67 -34.24
C ALA A 24 -24.62 11.12 -35.43
N PRO A 25 -25.81 10.55 -35.60
CA PRO A 25 -27.04 11.36 -35.42
C PRO A 25 -28.11 10.56 -34.65
N ARG A 26 -28.86 11.14 -33.71
CA ARG A 26 -29.97 12.13 -33.79
C ARG A 26 -31.22 11.63 -34.53
N THR A 27 -32.36 11.93 -33.89
CA THR A 27 -33.79 11.82 -34.30
C THR A 27 -34.44 10.46 -33.99
N MET A 28 -35.69 10.35 -33.53
CA MET A 28 -36.80 11.31 -33.43
C MET A 28 -37.78 10.81 -32.35
N VAL A 29 -38.27 11.72 -31.52
CA VAL A 29 -39.33 11.49 -30.53
C VAL A 29 -40.67 11.38 -31.27
N LEU A 30 -41.42 10.30 -31.02
CA LEU A 30 -42.84 10.22 -31.38
C LEU A 30 -43.62 9.88 -30.10
N GLY A 31 -44.37 10.87 -29.63
CA GLY A 31 -45.21 10.76 -28.44
C GLY A 31 -46.46 9.93 -28.73
N LEU A 32 -46.67 8.90 -27.91
CA LEU A 32 -47.94 8.19 -27.80
C LEU A 32 -48.44 8.37 -26.36
N PHE A 33 -49.42 9.25 -26.17
CA PHE A 33 -50.13 9.39 -24.90
C PHE A 33 -51.08 8.21 -24.73
N ALA A 34 -50.63 7.17 -24.02
CA ALA A 34 -51.49 6.13 -23.48
C ALA A 34 -51.81 6.47 -22.02
N ALA A 35 -53.08 6.77 -21.73
CA ALA A 35 -53.56 6.96 -20.37
C ALA A 35 -53.62 5.59 -19.67
N THR A 36 -52.53 5.21 -19.01
CA THR A 36 -52.50 4.04 -18.13
C THR A 36 -52.96 4.46 -16.73
N LEU A 37 -54.06 3.87 -16.24
CA LEU A 37 -54.41 3.91 -14.82
C LEU A 37 -53.28 3.25 -14.02
N SER A 38 -52.43 4.07 -13.40
CA SER A 38 -51.41 3.61 -12.47
C SER A 38 -52.07 3.27 -11.14
N ILE A 39 -52.24 1.97 -10.87
CA ILE A 39 -52.42 1.47 -9.51
C ILE A 39 -51.13 1.86 -8.75
N PRO A 40 -51.20 2.54 -7.59
CA PRO A 40 -50.01 2.82 -6.81
C PRO A 40 -49.45 1.48 -6.35
N THR A 41 -48.43 1.00 -7.06
CA THR A 41 -47.61 -0.10 -6.56
C THR A 41 -46.91 0.48 -5.34
N ALA A 42 -47.34 0.07 -4.16
CA ALA A 42 -46.57 0.31 -2.95
C ALA A 42 -45.17 -0.23 -3.24
N ALA A 43 -44.23 0.68 -3.50
CA ALA A 43 -42.84 0.33 -3.59
C ALA A 43 -42.50 -0.26 -2.23
N LEU A 44 -42.39 -1.58 -2.19
CA LEU A 44 -41.78 -2.28 -1.08
C LEU A 44 -40.37 -1.71 -1.03
N CYS A 45 -40.14 -0.73 -0.16
CA CYS A 45 -38.81 -0.24 0.13
C CYS A 45 -38.05 -1.47 0.61
N ALA A 46 -37.28 -2.10 -0.27
CA ALA A 46 -36.32 -3.11 0.13
C ALA A 46 -35.38 -2.38 1.08
N SER A 47 -35.51 -2.64 2.38
CA SER A 47 -34.54 -2.18 3.36
C SER A 47 -33.18 -2.61 2.83
N PRO A 48 -32.22 -1.69 2.67
CA PRO A 48 -30.89 -2.07 2.24
C PRO A 48 -30.37 -3.12 3.23
N ALA A 49 -29.82 -4.21 2.70
CA ALA A 49 -29.26 -5.27 3.52
C ALA A 49 -28.27 -4.65 4.53
N SER A 50 -28.41 -5.00 5.80
CA SER A 50 -27.52 -4.48 6.84
C SER A 50 -26.05 -4.78 6.50
N PRO A 51 -25.13 -3.82 6.67
CA PRO A 51 -23.72 -4.05 6.42
C PRO A 51 -23.17 -5.19 7.28
N VAL A 52 -22.40 -6.10 6.69
CA VAL A 52 -21.78 -7.23 7.39
C VAL A 52 -20.60 -6.72 8.21
N PRO A 53 -20.52 -7.02 9.52
CA PRO A 53 -19.38 -6.59 10.32
C PRO A 53 -18.11 -7.29 9.84
N LEU A 54 -17.06 -6.50 9.60
CA LEU A 54 -15.77 -6.94 9.08
C LEU A 54 -15.08 -7.93 10.03
N PHE A 55 -15.28 -7.71 11.32
CA PHE A 55 -14.73 -8.53 12.39
C PHE A 55 -15.82 -8.92 13.38
N LEU A 56 -15.60 -10.05 14.03
CA LEU A 56 -16.38 -10.52 15.16
C LEU A 56 -15.55 -10.27 16.42
N GLU A 57 -16.20 -9.84 17.50
CA GLU A 57 -15.56 -9.81 18.81
C GLU A 57 -15.24 -11.25 19.21
N THR A 58 -13.97 -11.50 19.50
CA THR A 58 -13.57 -12.72 20.21
C THR A 58 -13.73 -12.44 21.69
N PRO A 59 -14.35 -13.34 22.50
CA PRO A 59 -14.31 -13.23 23.95
C PRO A 59 -12.86 -12.97 24.37
N SER A 60 -12.65 -11.91 25.12
CA SER A 60 -11.34 -11.60 25.68
C SER A 60 -11.08 -12.59 26.81
N ASP A 61 -10.65 -13.82 26.48
CA ASP A 61 -10.22 -14.81 27.47
C ASP A 61 -8.86 -14.45 28.10
N ILE A 62 -8.42 -13.22 27.92
CA ILE A 62 -7.18 -12.66 28.45
C ILE A 62 -7.59 -11.72 29.58
N PRO A 63 -7.33 -12.06 30.87
CA PRO A 63 -7.46 -11.11 31.96
C PRO A 63 -6.70 -9.83 31.62
N ALA A 64 -7.23 -8.66 31.94
CA ALA A 64 -6.64 -7.36 31.57
C ALA A 64 -5.15 -7.20 31.97
N ALA A 65 -4.65 -8.01 32.90
CA ALA A 65 -3.24 -8.09 33.29
C ALA A 65 -2.32 -8.85 32.30
N ILE A 66 -2.86 -9.76 31.47
CA ILE A 66 -2.11 -10.53 30.46
C ILE A 66 -2.13 -9.81 29.10
N ASP A 67 -3.05 -8.86 28.88
CA ASP A 67 -2.98 -7.89 27.77
C ASP A 67 -1.73 -6.98 27.89
N GLN A 68 -1.13 -6.89 29.09
CA GLN A 68 0.15 -6.23 29.34
C GLN A 68 1.37 -7.17 29.17
N ALA A 69 1.16 -8.47 28.95
CA ALA A 69 2.21 -9.50 28.96
C ALA A 69 2.61 -10.00 27.56
N PHE A 70 2.48 -9.16 26.52
CA PHE A 70 3.03 -9.48 25.20
C PHE A 70 4.58 -9.37 25.22
N PRO A 71 5.32 -10.38 24.72
CA PRO A 71 6.76 -10.31 24.59
C PRO A 71 7.10 -9.25 23.54
N SER A 72 7.50 -8.08 24.03
CA SER A 72 7.95 -6.96 23.22
C SER A 72 9.34 -7.27 22.64
N PRO A 73 9.66 -6.94 21.38
CA PRO A 73 10.73 -5.98 21.20
C PRO A 73 10.18 -4.65 21.71
N GLN A 74 10.77 -4.16 22.80
CA GLN A 74 10.34 -2.97 23.55
C GLN A 74 10.15 -1.75 22.66
N LEU A 75 8.90 -1.52 22.25
CA LEU A 75 8.28 -0.20 22.23
C LEU A 75 6.81 -0.47 22.56
N SER A 76 6.43 -0.28 23.81
CA SER A 76 5.10 0.25 24.08
C SER A 76 5.01 1.53 23.26
N LYS A 77 4.46 1.41 22.06
CA LYS A 77 4.37 2.49 21.09
C LYS A 77 3.58 3.59 21.79
N ARG A 78 4.25 4.67 22.23
CA ARG A 78 3.61 5.82 22.91
C ARG A 78 2.42 6.35 22.11
N TRP A 79 2.44 6.12 20.81
CA TRP A 79 1.38 6.43 19.85
C TRP A 79 0.23 5.42 19.80
N VAL A 80 0.11 4.43 20.69
CA VAL A 80 -1.07 3.57 20.76
C VAL A 80 -2.00 4.12 21.81
N ARG A 81 -3.13 4.67 21.38
CA ARG A 81 -4.15 5.21 22.29
C ARG A 81 -4.96 4.09 22.95
N ARG A 82 -5.36 3.13 22.13
CA ARG A 82 -6.09 1.92 22.54
C ARG A 82 -6.05 0.87 21.44
N HIS A 83 -6.34 -0.37 21.81
CA HIS A 83 -6.46 -1.46 20.86
C HIS A 83 -7.52 -2.47 21.31
N ARG A 84 -7.92 -3.34 20.39
CA ARG A 84 -8.65 -4.57 20.72
C ARG A 84 -8.33 -5.68 19.73
N THR A 85 -8.40 -6.91 20.22
CA THR A 85 -8.19 -8.11 19.42
C THR A 85 -9.52 -8.62 18.88
N MET A 86 -9.52 -9.11 17.64
CA MET A 86 -10.72 -9.49 16.92
C MET A 86 -10.45 -10.61 15.91
N GLY A 87 -11.49 -11.37 15.59
CA GLY A 87 -11.46 -12.41 14.56
C GLY A 87 -12.10 -11.91 13.27
N LEU A 88 -11.49 -12.17 12.12
CA LEU A 88 -12.05 -11.76 10.83
C LEU A 88 -13.37 -12.52 10.56
N ASN A 89 -14.43 -11.79 10.23
CA ASN A 89 -15.72 -12.41 9.94
C ASN A 89 -15.62 -13.20 8.62
N PRO A 90 -15.90 -14.52 8.61
CA PRO A 90 -15.84 -15.33 7.40
C PRO A 90 -16.74 -14.80 6.26
N VAL A 91 -17.91 -14.26 6.59
CA VAL A 91 -18.84 -13.71 5.59
C VAL A 91 -18.26 -12.43 4.96
N ALA A 92 -17.69 -11.55 5.77
CA ALA A 92 -17.01 -10.35 5.27
C ALA A 92 -15.78 -10.73 4.45
N LEU A 93 -15.02 -11.73 4.88
CA LEU A 93 -13.85 -12.21 4.17
C LEU A 93 -14.19 -12.75 2.78
N GLU A 94 -15.21 -13.60 2.65
CA GLU A 94 -15.65 -14.09 1.35
C GLU A 94 -16.12 -12.93 0.45
N ALA A 95 -16.87 -11.98 1.00
CA ALA A 95 -17.27 -10.77 0.28
C ALA A 95 -16.05 -9.95 -0.21
N MET A 96 -14.98 -9.88 0.59
CA MET A 96 -13.74 -9.18 0.25
C MET A 96 -12.80 -9.96 -0.66
N LYS A 97 -13.08 -11.22 -0.98
CA LYS A 97 -12.34 -11.98 -2.01
C LYS A 97 -12.88 -11.74 -3.43
N LEU A 98 -14.09 -11.19 -3.55
CA LEU A 98 -14.79 -10.90 -4.82
C LEU A 98 -14.48 -9.48 -5.32
N THR A 99 -14.87 -9.16 -6.56
CA THR A 99 -14.90 -7.76 -7.05
C THR A 99 -15.96 -6.94 -6.33
N ARG A 100 -15.88 -5.60 -6.36
CA ARG A 100 -16.95 -4.77 -5.76
C ARG A 100 -18.27 -4.93 -6.52
N LYS A 101 -18.20 -5.12 -7.84
CA LYS A 101 -19.37 -5.37 -8.69
C LYS A 101 -20.12 -6.66 -8.34
N GLU A 102 -19.38 -7.70 -7.96
CA GLU A 102 -19.95 -8.98 -7.51
C GLU A 102 -20.38 -8.91 -6.04
N SER A 103 -19.54 -8.29 -5.21
CA SER A 103 -19.75 -8.10 -3.78
C SER A 103 -20.72 -6.95 -3.52
N LYS A 104 -22.02 -7.24 -3.67
CA LYS A 104 -23.12 -6.31 -3.33
C LYS A 104 -23.32 -6.12 -1.82
N GLN A 105 -22.38 -6.57 -1.01
CA GLN A 105 -22.43 -6.52 0.44
C GLN A 105 -21.62 -5.33 0.93
N ASP A 106 -22.25 -4.42 1.68
CA ASP A 106 -21.51 -3.43 2.45
C ASP A 106 -20.89 -4.09 3.68
N VAL A 107 -19.72 -3.60 4.07
CA VAL A 107 -19.04 -4.03 5.30
C VAL A 107 -19.04 -2.92 6.33
N SER A 108 -19.06 -3.28 7.61
CA SER A 108 -19.00 -2.32 8.72
C SER A 108 -17.87 -2.65 9.69
N LEU A 109 -17.41 -1.64 10.42
CA LEU A 109 -16.40 -1.78 11.46
C LEU A 109 -16.74 -0.84 12.61
N ASP A 110 -16.75 -1.38 13.83
CA ASP A 110 -16.80 -0.55 15.03
C ASP A 110 -15.47 0.19 15.21
N LEU A 111 -15.49 1.51 15.41
CA LEU A 111 -14.30 2.34 15.59
C LEU A 111 -14.23 2.90 17.02
N PHE A 112 -14.48 2.02 17.99
CA PHE A 112 -14.50 2.33 19.43
C PHE A 112 -15.53 3.42 19.76
N ASP A 113 -15.12 4.59 20.27
CA ASP A 113 -16.08 5.67 20.63
C ASP A 113 -16.80 6.24 19.41
N ALA A 114 -16.23 6.07 18.20
CA ALA A 114 -16.91 6.46 16.97
C ALA A 114 -18.03 5.46 16.60
N GLY A 115 -18.11 4.30 17.26
CA GLY A 115 -19.11 3.27 17.05
C GLY A 115 -19.01 2.57 15.69
N THR A 116 -20.01 1.75 15.37
CA THR A 116 -20.10 1.04 14.09
C THR A 116 -20.24 2.00 12.90
N ARG A 117 -19.27 1.95 12.00
CA ARG A 117 -19.22 2.68 10.74
C ARG A 117 -19.37 1.74 9.56
N THR A 118 -20.14 2.17 8.55
CA THR A 118 -20.20 1.45 7.27
C THR A 118 -19.10 1.94 6.35
N LEU A 119 -18.39 1.02 5.70
CA LEU A 119 -17.32 1.34 4.77
C LEU A 119 -17.85 1.28 3.34
N GLU A 120 -17.74 2.39 2.63
CA GLU A 120 -18.06 2.51 1.20
C GLU A 120 -16.78 2.24 0.42
N LEU A 121 -16.58 0.98 0.04
CA LEU A 121 -15.39 0.52 -0.67
C LEU A 121 -15.61 0.52 -2.20
N ASP A 122 -14.58 0.91 -2.92
CA ASP A 122 -14.46 0.92 -4.37
C ASP A 122 -14.04 -0.44 -4.92
N GLU A 123 -13.92 -0.53 -6.25
CA GLU A 123 -13.34 -1.72 -6.90
C GLU A 123 -11.89 -1.92 -6.42
N PRO A 124 -11.56 -3.10 -5.90
CA PRO A 124 -10.24 -3.33 -5.36
C PRO A 124 -9.19 -3.54 -6.44
N GLU A 125 -7.96 -3.12 -6.12
CA GLU A 125 -6.79 -3.45 -6.92
C GLU A 125 -6.30 -4.86 -6.58
N VAL A 126 -6.05 -5.68 -7.61
CA VAL A 126 -5.53 -7.05 -7.45
C VAL A 126 -4.08 -7.05 -7.86
N HIS A 127 -3.21 -7.45 -6.92
CA HIS A 127 -1.77 -7.50 -7.12
C HIS A 127 -1.32 -8.91 -7.55
N ASP A 128 -0.18 -9.00 -8.23
CA ASP A 128 0.39 -10.28 -8.68
C ASP A 128 0.71 -11.23 -7.52
N ASN A 129 1.04 -10.67 -6.35
CA ASN A 129 1.25 -11.42 -5.12
C ASN A 129 -0.05 -12.01 -4.52
N LYS A 130 -1.20 -11.82 -5.19
CA LYS A 130 -2.56 -12.27 -4.84
C LYS A 130 -3.20 -11.53 -3.66
N ALA A 131 -2.62 -10.42 -3.22
CA ALA A 131 -3.31 -9.51 -2.33
C ALA A 131 -4.34 -8.68 -3.12
N ARG A 132 -5.45 -8.36 -2.47
CA ARG A 132 -6.50 -7.50 -2.98
C ARG A 132 -6.61 -6.29 -2.06
N VAL A 133 -6.42 -5.09 -2.61
CA VAL A 133 -6.45 -3.84 -1.85
C VAL A 133 -7.74 -3.09 -2.17
N TRP A 134 -8.58 -2.99 -1.16
CA TRP A 134 -9.80 -2.22 -1.20
C TRP A 134 -9.53 -0.82 -0.71
N ARG A 135 -10.03 0.17 -1.44
CA ARG A 135 -9.99 1.58 -1.03
C ARG A 135 -11.39 2.12 -0.92
N GLY A 136 -11.57 3.21 -0.19
CA GLY A 136 -12.88 3.81 -0.03
C GLY A 136 -12.92 4.79 1.12
N ARG A 137 -14.12 4.98 1.65
CA ARG A 137 -14.40 5.97 2.70
C ARG A 137 -15.37 5.41 3.74
N VAL A 138 -15.46 6.07 4.87
CA VAL A 138 -16.53 5.86 5.85
C VAL A 138 -17.79 6.58 5.35
N ARG A 139 -18.92 5.86 5.31
CA ARG A 139 -20.22 6.41 4.89
C ARG A 139 -20.55 7.67 5.69
N GLY A 140 -20.80 8.76 4.98
CA GLY A 140 -21.16 10.05 5.58
C GLY A 140 -19.99 10.91 6.05
N ASP A 141 -18.75 10.42 5.95
CA ASP A 141 -17.52 11.16 6.29
C ASP A 141 -16.70 11.39 5.01
N GLN A 142 -16.84 12.58 4.41
CA GLN A 142 -16.23 12.87 3.11
C GLN A 142 -14.71 12.99 3.17
N ASP A 143 -14.16 13.32 4.33
CA ASP A 143 -12.74 13.53 4.59
C ASP A 143 -12.05 12.25 5.09
N SER A 144 -12.82 11.17 5.25
CA SER A 144 -12.26 9.86 5.60
C SER A 144 -11.52 9.21 4.43
N ASP A 145 -10.58 8.35 4.76
CA ASP A 145 -9.90 7.45 3.82
C ASP A 145 -9.81 6.05 4.46
N VAL A 146 -10.12 5.03 3.67
CA VAL A 146 -10.07 3.63 4.07
C VAL A 146 -9.24 2.88 3.05
N THR A 147 -8.19 2.20 3.52
CA THR A 147 -7.41 1.27 2.69
C THR A 147 -7.27 -0.05 3.44
N LEU A 148 -7.75 -1.15 2.85
CA LEU A 148 -7.75 -2.50 3.41
C LEU A 148 -7.12 -3.48 2.43
N ALA A 149 -6.03 -4.13 2.81
CA ALA A 149 -5.41 -5.19 2.02
C ALA A 149 -5.73 -6.57 2.58
N VAL A 150 -6.26 -7.44 1.74
CA VAL A 150 -6.66 -8.80 2.09
C VAL A 150 -5.86 -9.81 1.29
N ARG A 151 -5.34 -10.84 1.98
CA ARG A 151 -4.74 -12.01 1.34
C ARG A 151 -4.97 -13.26 2.19
N GLY A 152 -5.58 -14.29 1.60
CA GLY A 152 -5.96 -15.49 2.35
C GLY A 152 -6.96 -15.12 3.46
N ILE A 153 -6.59 -15.38 4.71
CA ILE A 153 -7.36 -15.02 5.92
C ILE A 153 -6.74 -13.85 6.70
N LYS A 154 -5.73 -13.21 6.14
CA LYS A 154 -5.02 -12.08 6.76
C LYS A 154 -5.46 -10.78 6.12
N MET A 155 -5.51 -9.75 6.95
CA MET A 155 -5.91 -8.40 6.57
C MET A 155 -4.98 -7.41 7.25
N ALA A 156 -4.52 -6.42 6.50
CA ALA A 156 -3.91 -5.21 7.02
C ALA A 156 -4.77 -4.02 6.58
N GLY A 157 -4.80 -2.95 7.36
CA GLY A 157 -5.61 -1.79 6.99
C GLY A 157 -5.21 -0.51 7.68
N THR A 158 -5.54 0.60 7.05
CA THR A 158 -5.50 1.96 7.60
C THR A 158 -6.84 2.64 7.35
N ILE A 159 -7.34 3.33 8.36
CA ILE A 159 -8.60 4.08 8.30
C ILE A 159 -8.34 5.43 8.95
N VAL A 160 -8.56 6.51 8.22
CA VAL A 160 -8.60 7.87 8.74
C VAL A 160 -10.05 8.28 8.79
N SER A 161 -10.56 8.67 9.96
CA SER A 161 -11.93 9.20 10.11
C SER A 161 -12.00 10.11 11.33
N GLY A 162 -12.66 11.27 11.19
CA GLY A 162 -12.81 12.23 12.27
C GLY A 162 -11.48 12.66 12.94
N GLN A 163 -10.42 12.88 12.13
CA GLN A 163 -9.06 13.21 12.60
C GLN A 163 -8.43 12.14 13.51
N ARG A 164 -8.86 10.89 13.37
CA ARG A 164 -8.25 9.74 14.05
C ARG A 164 -7.75 8.75 13.03
N LEU A 165 -6.53 8.26 13.26
CA LEU A 165 -5.94 7.15 12.53
C LEU A 165 -6.20 5.83 13.26
N TYR A 166 -6.74 4.86 12.53
CA TYR A 166 -6.90 3.49 12.97
C TYR A 166 -6.11 2.55 12.07
N LYS A 167 -5.50 1.54 12.69
CA LYS A 167 -4.76 0.49 11.97
C LYS A 167 -5.34 -0.88 12.29
N ILE A 168 -5.46 -1.71 11.25
CA ILE A 168 -5.74 -3.14 11.38
C ILE A 168 -4.43 -3.87 11.15
N GLU A 169 -3.97 -4.57 12.18
CA GLU A 169 -2.73 -5.33 12.16
C GLU A 169 -3.04 -6.83 12.32
N PRO A 170 -2.60 -7.68 11.38
CA PRO A 170 -2.69 -9.13 11.57
C PRO A 170 -1.78 -9.57 12.71
N THR A 171 -2.24 -10.55 13.49
CA THR A 171 -1.48 -11.15 14.58
C THR A 171 -1.27 -12.64 14.33
N GLU A 172 -0.71 -13.35 15.31
CA GLU A 172 -0.69 -14.81 15.34
C GLU A 172 -2.12 -15.40 15.42
N ASP A 173 -2.25 -16.71 15.19
CA ASP A 173 -3.51 -17.49 15.32
C ASP A 173 -4.73 -16.98 14.55
N ASN A 174 -4.53 -16.40 13.36
CA ASN A 174 -5.62 -15.87 12.52
C ASN A 174 -6.47 -14.77 13.17
N ARG A 175 -5.91 -14.12 14.19
CA ARG A 175 -6.46 -12.92 14.80
C ARG A 175 -5.91 -11.66 14.15
N HIS A 176 -6.58 -10.56 14.49
CA HIS A 176 -6.22 -9.21 14.09
C HIS A 176 -6.37 -8.29 15.29
N ARG A 177 -5.69 -7.16 15.23
CA ARG A 177 -5.78 -6.09 16.21
C ARG A 177 -6.20 -4.81 15.52
N LEU A 178 -7.27 -4.19 16.01
CA LEU A 178 -7.58 -2.80 15.67
C LEU A 178 -6.90 -1.89 16.68
N VAL A 179 -6.17 -0.90 16.19
CA VAL A 179 -5.40 0.05 16.99
C VAL A 179 -5.88 1.45 16.64
N GLU A 180 -6.29 2.24 17.64
CA GLU A 180 -6.39 3.70 17.49
C GLU A 180 -5.05 4.31 17.82
N VAL A 181 -4.56 5.13 16.92
CA VAL A 181 -3.24 5.73 16.97
C VAL A 181 -3.36 7.15 17.54
N ASP A 182 -2.48 7.47 18.48
CA ASP A 182 -2.24 8.81 18.98
C ASP A 182 -1.14 9.46 18.12
N GLU A 183 -1.56 10.25 17.13
CA GLU A 183 -0.68 10.92 16.18
C GLU A 183 0.24 11.94 16.86
N ASP A 184 -0.23 12.61 17.91
CA ASP A 184 0.56 13.59 18.68
C ASP A 184 1.74 12.93 19.43
N SER A 185 1.61 11.63 19.71
CA SER A 185 2.62 10.82 20.37
C SER A 185 3.53 10.08 19.39
N MET A 186 3.36 10.27 18.07
CA MET A 186 4.31 9.73 17.09
C MET A 186 5.64 10.50 17.14
N PRO A 187 6.77 9.80 17.00
CA PRO A 187 8.04 10.47 16.74
C PRO A 187 7.93 11.33 15.48
N PRO A 188 8.57 12.51 15.45
CA PRO A 188 8.67 13.30 14.23
C PRO A 188 9.31 12.47 13.10
N ASP A 189 8.87 12.70 11.87
CA ASP A 189 9.56 12.15 10.70
C ASP A 189 11.03 12.57 10.73
N HIS A 190 11.92 11.59 10.55
CA HIS A 190 13.33 11.90 10.37
C HIS A 190 13.53 12.51 8.98
N HIS A 191 14.25 13.62 8.92
CA HIS A 191 14.71 14.18 7.64
C HIS A 191 15.42 13.09 6.83
N PRO A 192 15.31 13.08 5.49
CA PRO A 192 16.02 12.13 4.65
C PRO A 192 17.49 12.07 5.04
N LEU A 193 17.94 10.91 5.50
CA LEU A 193 19.35 10.68 5.79
C LEU A 193 20.04 10.47 4.44
N VAL A 194 20.89 11.42 4.06
CA VAL A 194 21.86 11.17 2.99
C VAL A 194 22.90 10.24 3.59
N VAL A 195 22.80 8.94 3.30
CA VAL A 195 23.90 8.02 3.55
C VAL A 195 24.97 8.35 2.52
N PRO A 196 26.16 8.83 2.92
CA PRO A 196 27.24 9.10 1.98
C PRO A 196 27.56 7.80 1.23
N ASP A 197 27.74 7.91 -0.09
CA ASP A 197 28.35 6.82 -0.85
C ASP A 197 29.69 6.49 -0.16
N ASP A 198 29.88 5.24 0.24
CA ASP A 198 31.00 4.84 1.11
C ASP A 198 32.34 4.76 0.35
N GLY A 199 32.36 5.29 -0.87
CA GLY A 199 33.52 5.31 -1.75
C GLY A 199 33.89 3.93 -2.29
N THR A 200 33.08 2.91 -2.02
CA THR A 200 33.27 1.58 -2.62
C THR A 200 32.76 1.64 -4.06
N PRO A 201 33.55 1.24 -5.06
CA PRO A 201 33.07 1.20 -6.43
C PRO A 201 31.81 0.33 -6.49
N ALA A 202 30.67 0.92 -6.85
CA ALA A 202 29.53 0.15 -7.28
C ALA A 202 29.98 -0.73 -8.44
N ASP A 203 29.61 -2.02 -8.44
CA ASP A 203 29.77 -2.84 -9.63
C ASP A 203 29.17 -2.09 -10.82
N PRO A 204 29.88 -1.99 -11.96
CA PRO A 204 29.42 -1.20 -13.08
C PRO A 204 28.00 -1.63 -13.44
N PRO A 205 27.05 -0.69 -13.58
CA PRO A 205 25.71 -1.02 -14.03
C PRO A 205 25.83 -1.77 -15.37
N ALA A 206 24.89 -2.67 -15.63
CA ALA A 206 24.78 -3.31 -16.94
C ALA A 206 24.87 -2.24 -18.04
N PRO A 207 25.61 -2.50 -19.15
CA PRO A 207 25.97 -1.45 -20.11
C PRO A 207 24.72 -0.69 -20.58
N GLU A 208 24.73 0.63 -20.32
CA GLU A 208 23.68 1.54 -20.75
C GLU A 208 23.64 1.61 -22.30
N PRO A 209 22.46 1.66 -22.93
CA PRO A 209 22.38 1.99 -24.35
C PRO A 209 22.79 3.46 -24.58
N GLU A 210 23.77 3.69 -25.46
CA GLU A 210 24.24 5.02 -25.87
C GLU A 210 23.08 5.89 -26.36
N LEU A 211 22.70 6.91 -25.58
CA LEU A 211 21.81 7.98 -26.03
C LEU A 211 22.67 9.11 -26.62
N GLN A 212 22.72 9.20 -27.95
CA GLN A 212 23.38 10.30 -28.66
C GLN A 212 22.64 11.62 -28.40
N GLN A 213 23.29 12.54 -27.68
CA GLN A 213 22.79 13.88 -27.38
C GLN A 213 23.17 14.85 -28.53
N PRO A 214 22.21 15.54 -29.19
CA PRO A 214 22.55 16.64 -30.08
C PRO A 214 22.99 17.84 -29.24
N GLY A 215 24.25 18.24 -29.39
CA GLY A 215 24.81 19.37 -28.67
C GLY A 215 24.26 20.71 -29.17
N THR A 216 23.81 21.56 -28.24
CA THR A 216 24.07 23.00 -28.30
C THR A 216 23.91 23.63 -26.92
N ALA A 217 24.86 24.49 -26.54
CA ALA A 217 24.92 25.19 -25.27
C ALA A 217 23.76 26.18 -25.08
N ALA A 218 23.22 26.27 -23.85
CA ALA A 218 22.37 27.39 -23.43
C ALA A 218 22.50 27.70 -21.91
N THR A 219 22.66 28.99 -21.66
CA THR A 219 22.75 29.84 -20.45
C THR A 219 21.89 29.43 -19.23
N PRO A 220 22.33 29.69 -17.97
CA PRO A 220 21.55 29.38 -16.77
C PRO A 220 20.32 30.28 -16.66
N GLY A 221 19.13 29.69 -16.77
CA GLY A 221 17.86 30.38 -16.62
C GLY A 221 16.77 29.44 -16.12
N SER A 222 16.24 29.79 -14.94
CA SER A 222 14.97 29.35 -14.35
C SER A 222 14.74 27.83 -14.23
N VAL A 223 14.70 27.35 -12.98
CA VAL A 223 14.11 26.07 -12.60
C VAL A 223 12.61 26.08 -12.95
N THR A 224 12.31 25.83 -14.21
CA THR A 224 10.98 25.39 -14.61
C THR A 224 10.96 23.92 -14.28
N THR A 225 10.24 23.54 -13.22
CA THR A 225 9.87 22.14 -12.98
C THR A 225 9.15 21.67 -14.23
N ALA A 226 9.88 20.98 -15.11
CA ALA A 226 9.29 20.26 -16.22
C ALA A 226 8.41 19.19 -15.58
N ALA A 227 7.11 19.43 -15.56
CA ALA A 227 6.13 18.38 -15.30
C ALA A 227 6.40 17.28 -16.33
N ALA A 228 7.01 16.17 -15.89
CA ALA A 228 7.18 15.01 -16.73
C ALA A 228 5.77 14.55 -17.14
N THR A 229 5.39 14.81 -18.38
CA THR A 229 4.09 14.44 -18.95
C THR A 229 3.96 12.94 -19.24
N THR A 230 4.96 12.14 -18.87
CA THR A 230 4.97 10.69 -19.02
C THR A 230 4.66 10.06 -17.67
N ASN A 231 3.57 9.28 -17.61
CA ASN A 231 3.25 8.44 -16.45
C ASN A 231 4.34 7.37 -16.30
N THR A 232 5.36 7.65 -15.48
CA THR A 232 6.51 6.77 -15.28
C THR A 232 6.09 5.57 -14.44
N ILE A 233 6.25 4.36 -14.97
CA ILE A 233 6.07 3.13 -14.18
C ILE A 233 7.43 2.74 -13.66
N VAL A 234 7.51 2.49 -12.35
CA VAL A 234 8.72 2.04 -11.68
C VAL A 234 8.47 0.64 -11.13
N ASP A 235 9.24 -0.33 -11.60
CA ASP A 235 9.13 -1.74 -11.23
C ASP A 235 9.80 -1.99 -9.88
N LEU A 236 9.01 -2.44 -8.90
CA LEU A 236 9.43 -2.64 -7.53
C LEU A 236 9.51 -4.12 -7.18
N LEU A 237 10.71 -4.56 -6.78
CA LEU A 237 10.91 -5.80 -6.03
C LEU A 237 10.89 -5.49 -4.54
N VAL A 238 10.05 -6.18 -3.79
CA VAL A 238 10.09 -6.12 -2.32
C VAL A 238 10.61 -7.44 -1.78
N VAL A 239 11.71 -7.38 -1.05
CA VAL A 239 12.26 -8.52 -0.30
C VAL A 239 11.98 -8.35 1.19
N TYR A 240 11.80 -9.45 1.91
CA TYR A 240 11.54 -9.42 3.35
C TYR A 240 12.24 -10.59 4.05
N THR A 241 12.61 -10.37 5.31
CA THR A 241 13.27 -11.40 6.12
C THR A 241 12.27 -12.39 6.71
N SER A 242 12.76 -13.55 7.16
CA SER A 242 11.94 -14.53 7.88
C SER A 242 11.41 -13.99 9.21
N THR A 243 12.19 -13.16 9.91
CA THR A 243 11.75 -12.50 11.15
C THR A 243 10.59 -11.55 10.88
N ALA A 244 10.70 -10.68 9.87
CA ALA A 244 9.63 -9.79 9.47
C ALA A 244 8.36 -10.56 9.09
N ARG A 245 8.50 -11.65 8.31
CA ARG A 245 7.36 -12.52 7.96
C ARG A 245 6.68 -13.10 9.20
N ALA A 246 7.45 -13.65 10.14
CA ALA A 246 6.91 -14.26 11.35
C ALA A 246 6.18 -13.21 12.20
N LYS A 247 6.82 -12.07 12.45
CA LYS A 247 6.26 -10.97 13.26
C LYS A 247 5.03 -10.32 12.65
N GLN A 248 4.94 -10.27 11.33
CA GLN A 248 3.76 -9.78 10.62
C GLN A 248 2.58 -10.77 10.67
N GLY A 249 2.74 -11.99 11.18
CA GLY A 249 1.69 -13.01 11.20
C GLY A 249 1.65 -13.89 9.95
N GLY A 250 2.79 -14.06 9.28
CA GLY A 250 3.00 -15.02 8.20
C GLY A 250 3.03 -14.42 6.79
N GLN A 251 3.26 -15.27 5.79
CA GLN A 251 3.45 -14.84 4.40
C GLN A 251 2.23 -14.13 3.79
N ALA A 252 1.02 -14.56 4.16
CA ALA A 252 -0.21 -13.91 3.71
C ALA A 252 -0.32 -12.48 4.24
N ALA A 253 -0.02 -12.28 5.52
CA ALA A 253 -0.02 -10.97 6.16
C ALA A 253 1.08 -10.05 5.60
N MET A 254 2.28 -10.59 5.37
CA MET A 254 3.38 -9.83 4.75
C MET A 254 3.02 -9.34 3.35
N ASN A 255 2.50 -10.22 2.49
CA ASN A 255 2.11 -9.82 1.13
C ASN A 255 0.93 -8.84 1.11
N ALA A 256 -0.02 -8.96 2.04
CA ALA A 256 -1.09 -7.98 2.19
C ALA A 256 -0.53 -6.59 2.57
N LEU A 257 0.39 -6.55 3.54
CA LEU A 257 1.06 -5.31 3.93
C LEU A 257 1.84 -4.68 2.77
N ILE A 258 2.61 -5.48 2.03
CA ILE A 258 3.39 -5.00 0.87
C ILE A 258 2.48 -4.37 -0.17
N ALA A 259 1.40 -5.05 -0.57
CA ALA A 259 0.46 -4.53 -1.55
C ALA A 259 -0.22 -3.24 -1.06
N MET A 260 -0.61 -3.19 0.21
CA MET A 260 -1.15 -1.98 0.84
C MET A 260 -0.18 -0.80 0.76
N GLY A 261 1.11 -1.03 1.07
CA GLY A 261 2.14 0.01 1.03
C GLY A 261 2.36 0.55 -0.38
N VAL A 262 2.37 -0.32 -1.38
CA VAL A 262 2.47 0.08 -2.80
C VAL A 262 1.28 0.95 -3.21
N ASP A 263 0.07 0.58 -2.81
CA ASP A 263 -1.13 1.34 -3.17
C ASP A 263 -1.23 2.68 -2.44
N LEU A 264 -0.83 2.73 -1.16
CA LEU A 264 -0.73 3.98 -0.41
C LEU A 264 0.30 4.94 -1.04
N ALA A 265 1.46 4.43 -1.46
CA ALA A 265 2.45 5.23 -2.17
C ALA A 265 1.92 5.75 -3.52
N ASN A 266 1.28 4.89 -4.30
CA ASN A 266 0.65 5.25 -5.57
C ASN A 266 -0.46 6.31 -5.39
N GLN A 267 -1.23 6.21 -4.31
CA GLN A 267 -2.23 7.20 -3.95
C GLN A 267 -1.57 8.53 -3.58
N ALA A 268 -0.50 8.52 -2.80
CA ALA A 268 0.26 9.73 -2.46
C ALA A 268 0.80 10.43 -3.71
N TYR A 269 1.34 9.68 -4.69
CA TYR A 269 1.76 10.25 -5.97
C TYR A 269 0.59 10.87 -6.74
N THR A 270 -0.54 10.17 -6.80
CA THR A 270 -1.76 10.66 -7.46
C THR A 270 -2.27 11.96 -6.81
N ASN A 271 -2.38 11.97 -5.48
CA ASN A 271 -2.83 13.13 -4.70
C ASN A 271 -1.90 14.33 -4.86
N SER A 272 -0.59 14.06 -4.99
CA SER A 272 0.45 15.07 -5.18
C SER A 272 0.66 15.47 -6.65
N LYS A 273 -0.13 14.92 -7.58
CA LYS A 273 0.02 15.14 -9.04
C LYS A 273 1.42 14.79 -9.57
N ILE A 274 2.08 13.82 -8.94
CA ILE A 274 3.35 13.27 -9.41
C ILE A 274 3.01 12.19 -10.43
N ALA A 275 3.50 12.35 -11.67
CA ALA A 275 3.24 11.44 -12.80
C ALA A 275 4.10 10.16 -12.71
N MET A 276 3.94 9.40 -11.63
CA MET A 276 4.66 8.16 -11.36
C MET A 276 3.74 7.12 -10.72
N ARG A 277 3.99 5.83 -11.00
CA ARG A 277 3.33 4.69 -10.37
C ARG A 277 4.34 3.57 -10.09
N LEU A 278 4.32 3.04 -8.87
CA LEU A 278 4.99 1.80 -8.50
C LEU A 278 4.19 0.60 -8.98
N ARG A 279 4.86 -0.35 -9.62
CA ARG A 279 4.32 -1.65 -9.97
C ARG A 279 5.09 -2.73 -9.20
N LEU A 280 4.41 -3.44 -8.31
CA LEU A 280 5.01 -4.56 -7.59
C LEU A 280 5.23 -5.74 -8.55
N VAL A 281 6.47 -5.96 -8.98
CA VAL A 281 6.80 -7.08 -9.88
C VAL A 281 7.01 -8.38 -9.11
N ARG A 282 7.50 -8.29 -7.87
CA ARG A 282 7.73 -9.47 -7.02
C ARG A 282 7.78 -9.09 -5.55
N ALA A 283 7.23 -9.97 -4.72
CA ALA A 283 7.47 -10.02 -3.29
C ALA A 283 8.17 -11.36 -2.95
N ALA A 284 9.31 -11.34 -2.27
CA ALA A 284 10.10 -12.54 -1.98
C ALA A 284 10.70 -12.56 -0.57
N GLU A 285 10.66 -13.71 0.07
CA GLU A 285 11.40 -13.94 1.32
C GLU A 285 12.87 -14.20 0.99
N ILE A 286 13.77 -13.59 1.75
CA ILE A 286 15.20 -13.81 1.66
C ILE A 286 15.74 -14.32 3.00
N ALA A 287 16.67 -15.27 2.93
CA ALA A 287 17.35 -15.80 4.10
C ALA A 287 18.40 -14.78 4.58
N TYR A 288 17.96 -13.82 5.37
CA TYR A 288 18.81 -12.78 5.95
C TYR A 288 18.51 -12.60 7.43
N THR A 289 19.58 -12.57 8.23
CA THR A 289 19.51 -12.25 9.66
C THR A 289 19.70 -10.75 9.84
N GLU A 290 18.64 -10.09 10.31
CA GLU A 290 18.62 -8.65 10.59
C GLU A 290 19.70 -8.27 11.61
N THR A 291 20.41 -7.18 11.36
CA THR A 291 21.51 -6.75 12.25
C THR A 291 21.04 -5.95 13.46
N GLY A 292 19.80 -5.44 13.43
CA GLY A 292 19.36 -4.41 14.38
C GLY A 292 19.85 -3.01 14.02
N ASN A 293 20.59 -2.86 12.92
CA ASN A 293 21.06 -1.58 12.38
C ASN A 293 20.66 -1.47 10.91
N ILE A 294 19.62 -0.69 10.63
CA ILE A 294 19.09 -0.56 9.27
C ILE A 294 20.11 0.01 8.27
N GLY A 295 21.11 0.79 8.72
CA GLY A 295 22.20 1.29 7.87
C GLY A 295 23.09 0.16 7.35
N THR A 296 23.44 -0.78 8.24
CA THR A 296 24.20 -1.98 7.85
C THR A 296 23.37 -2.86 6.91
N ASP A 297 22.09 -3.05 7.20
CA ASP A 297 21.18 -3.83 6.36
C ASP A 297 21.01 -3.19 4.97
N LEU A 298 20.93 -1.85 4.88
CA LEU A 298 20.90 -1.12 3.62
C LEU A 298 22.18 -1.33 2.80
N SER A 299 23.33 -1.16 3.44
CA SER A 299 24.63 -1.32 2.78
C SER A 299 24.81 -2.74 2.21
N ARG A 300 24.36 -3.76 2.94
CA ARG A 300 24.34 -5.16 2.47
C ARG A 300 23.33 -5.42 1.37
N LEU A 301 22.19 -4.71 1.35
CA LEU A 301 21.23 -4.83 0.26
C LEU A 301 21.75 -4.21 -1.05
N GLN A 302 22.64 -3.22 -0.95
CA GLN A 302 23.21 -2.52 -2.11
C GLN A 302 24.35 -3.31 -2.76
N ARG A 303 25.20 -3.94 -1.95
CA ARG A 303 26.36 -4.69 -2.45
C ARG A 303 25.91 -6.01 -3.08
N THR A 304 26.48 -6.31 -4.24
CA THR A 304 26.07 -7.39 -5.15
C THR A 304 26.69 -8.76 -4.85
N ASN A 305 27.80 -8.77 -4.09
CA ASN A 305 28.65 -9.93 -3.88
C ASN A 305 29.44 -9.81 -2.56
N ASP A 306 28.77 -9.37 -1.50
CA ASP A 306 29.36 -9.32 -0.15
C ASP A 306 29.00 -10.55 0.69
N GLY A 307 28.30 -11.52 0.08
CA GLY A 307 27.82 -12.75 0.72
C GLY A 307 26.51 -12.56 1.49
N PHE A 308 25.94 -11.35 1.49
CA PHE A 308 24.66 -11.05 2.11
C PHE A 308 23.65 -10.63 1.05
N MET A 309 22.49 -11.29 1.04
CA MET A 309 21.37 -10.88 0.18
C MET A 309 21.68 -10.81 -1.33
N ASP A 310 22.78 -11.42 -1.82
CA ASP A 310 23.12 -11.50 -3.26
C ASP A 310 21.95 -12.03 -4.12
N GLN A 311 21.11 -12.90 -3.54
CA GLN A 311 19.88 -13.40 -4.16
C GLN A 311 18.90 -12.28 -4.53
N ALA A 312 18.87 -11.17 -3.79
CA ALA A 312 18.03 -10.00 -4.10
C ALA A 312 18.40 -9.40 -5.47
N HIS A 313 19.69 -9.33 -5.81
CA HIS A 313 20.15 -8.86 -7.12
C HIS A 313 19.80 -9.85 -8.24
N THR A 314 19.90 -11.15 -7.97
CA THR A 314 19.43 -12.18 -8.91
C THR A 314 17.94 -12.03 -9.21
N LEU A 315 17.11 -11.86 -8.17
CA LEU A 315 15.67 -11.65 -8.31
C LEU A 315 15.37 -10.33 -9.04
N ARG A 316 16.09 -9.25 -8.71
CA ARG A 316 15.94 -7.94 -9.39
C ARG A 316 16.14 -8.10 -10.89
N ASN A 317 17.22 -8.75 -11.31
CA ASN A 317 17.52 -8.97 -12.73
C ASN A 317 16.50 -9.91 -13.39
N GLN A 318 16.09 -10.98 -12.70
CA GLN A 318 15.13 -11.95 -13.20
C GLN A 318 13.75 -11.31 -13.46
N TYR A 319 13.28 -10.46 -12.54
CA TYR A 319 11.97 -9.81 -12.62
C TYR A 319 12.02 -8.40 -13.21
N LYS A 320 13.21 -7.95 -13.65
CA LYS A 320 13.46 -6.62 -14.23
C LYS A 320 12.99 -5.47 -13.34
N ALA A 321 13.25 -5.57 -12.04
CA ALA A 321 12.91 -4.51 -11.10
C ALA A 321 13.88 -3.33 -11.22
N ASP A 322 13.32 -2.12 -11.24
CA ASP A 322 14.05 -0.85 -11.17
C ASP A 322 14.51 -0.57 -9.74
N LEU A 323 13.67 -0.90 -8.75
CA LEU A 323 13.92 -0.68 -7.32
C LEU A 323 13.87 -1.99 -6.53
N VAL A 324 14.67 -2.05 -5.47
CA VAL A 324 14.59 -3.10 -4.45
C VAL A 324 14.32 -2.45 -3.10
N ALA A 325 13.30 -2.91 -2.40
CA ALA A 325 13.01 -2.54 -1.02
C ALA A 325 13.14 -3.74 -0.10
N LEU A 326 13.79 -3.56 1.05
CA LEU A 326 13.90 -4.57 2.10
C LEU A 326 12.98 -4.22 3.27
N ILE A 327 12.16 -5.18 3.71
CA ILE A 327 11.39 -5.10 4.94
C ILE A 327 12.06 -5.94 6.03
N VAL A 328 12.45 -5.26 7.10
CA VAL A 328 12.94 -5.85 8.36
C VAL A 328 12.00 -5.56 9.51
N ASP A 329 11.99 -6.43 10.53
CA ASP A 329 11.33 -6.18 11.81
C ASP A 329 12.20 -5.27 12.69
N ASN A 330 13.49 -5.63 12.84
CA ASN A 330 14.45 -4.98 13.71
C ASN A 330 15.42 -4.06 12.93
N GLY A 331 14.93 -2.87 12.56
CA GLY A 331 15.75 -1.82 11.94
C GLY A 331 16.43 -0.87 12.95
N GLY A 332 16.32 -1.13 14.25
CA GLY A 332 16.75 -0.20 15.29
C GLY A 332 15.83 1.00 15.42
N SER A 333 16.39 2.21 15.57
CA SER A 333 15.64 3.44 15.85
C SER A 333 14.88 4.04 14.66
N TYR A 334 15.10 3.54 13.45
CA TYR A 334 14.53 4.12 12.23
C TYR A 334 13.37 3.28 11.67
N CYS A 335 12.37 3.97 11.11
CA CYS A 335 11.27 3.37 10.39
C CYS A 335 11.50 3.35 8.87
N GLY A 336 12.75 3.36 8.42
CA GLY A 336 13.14 3.33 7.00
C GLY A 336 14.28 4.29 6.70
N ILE A 337 15.11 3.93 5.73
CA ILE A 337 16.19 4.78 5.19
C ILE A 337 16.40 4.43 3.71
N ALA A 338 16.87 5.37 2.90
CA ALA A 338 17.06 5.15 1.46
C ALA A 338 18.31 5.91 1.01
N TYR A 339 18.96 5.42 -0.05
CA TYR A 339 19.98 6.24 -0.71
C TYR A 339 19.30 7.35 -1.48
N VAL A 340 19.81 8.57 -1.35
CA VAL A 340 19.37 9.71 -2.15
C VAL A 340 20.24 9.77 -3.39
N MET A 341 19.63 10.05 -4.55
CA MET A 341 20.37 10.32 -5.77
C MET A 341 21.19 11.60 -5.58
N ALA A 342 22.51 11.48 -5.50
CA ALA A 342 23.39 12.63 -5.59
C ALA A 342 23.38 13.11 -7.04
N ASN A 343 22.96 14.35 -7.27
CA ASN A 343 23.13 14.97 -8.58
C ASN A 343 24.63 15.04 -8.87
N GLY A 344 25.08 14.35 -9.92
CA GLY A 344 26.44 14.44 -10.44
C GLY A 344 26.75 15.82 -11.02
#